data_AF-A0A662F2U3-F1
#
_entry.id   AF-A0A662F2U3-F1
#
_cell.length_a   1.000
_cell.length_b   1.000
_cell.length_c   1.000
_cell.angle_alpha   90.00
_cell.angle_beta   90.00
_cell.angle_gamma   90.00
#
_symmetry.space_group_name_H-M   'P 1'
#
loop_
_entity.id
_entity.type
_entity.pdbx_description
1 polymer ?
#
loop_
_entity_poly.entity_id
_entity_poly.type
_entity_poly.pdbx_seq_one_letter_code
_entity_poly.pdbx_strand_id
1 'polypeptide(L)' 'MRAAVSFAVLSLIAVGLALSLGHVPFGIDRMEVGRYYLTHGLADTGAANLVTGVVLNYRALDT' A
#
# COMPACT_ATOMS: atom_id res chain seq x y z
N MET A 1 7.20 -2.82 -36.05
CA MET A 1 6.83 -4.02 -35.28
C MET A 1 7.06 -3.87 -33.78
N ARG A 2 8.27 -3.52 -33.31
CA ARG A 2 8.57 -3.35 -31.87
C ARG A 2 7.57 -2.47 -31.11
N ALA A 3 7.29 -1.27 -31.63
CA ALA A 3 6.33 -0.34 -31.00
C ALA A 3 4.90 -0.90 -30.90
N ALA A 4 4.42 -1.59 -31.95
CA ALA A 4 3.08 -2.18 -31.95
C ALA A 4 2.97 -3.32 -30.92
N VAL A 5 4.00 -4.17 -30.82
CA VAL A 5 4.07 -5.23 -29.81
C VAL A 5 4.13 -4.63 -28.40
N SER A 6 4.95 -3.60 -28.18
CA SER A 6 5.01 -2.89 -26.90
C SER A 6 3.65 -2.30 -26.50
N PHE A 7 2.94 -1.68 -27.45
CA PHE A 7 1.59 -1.17 -27.21
C PHE A 7 0.61 -2.28 -26.83
N ALA A 8 0.62 -3.40 -27.55
CA ALA A 8 -0.25 -4.53 -27.24
C ALA A 8 0.00 -5.07 -25.82
N VAL A 9 1.27 -5.23 -25.43
CA VAL A 9 1.65 -5.71 -24.09
C VAL A 9 1.26 -4.71 -23.00
N LEU A 10 1.52 -3.42 -23.20
CA LEU A 10 1.15 -2.38 -22.23
C LEU A 10 -0.37 -2.29 -22.05
N SER A 11 -1.14 -2.37 -23.14
CA SER A 11 -2.59 -2.41 -23.07
C SER A 11 -3.10 -3.63 -22.31
N LEU A 12 -2.51 -4.81 -22.55
CA LEU A 12 -2.86 -6.02 -21.81
C LEU A 12 -2.61 -5.86 -20.30
N ILE A 13 -1.45 -5.32 -19.91
CA ILE A 13 -1.11 -5.05 -18.51
C ILE A 13 -2.09 -4.03 -17.91
N ALA A 14 -2.37 -2.94 -18.62
CA ALA A 14 -3.26 -1.89 -18.15
C ALA A 14 -4.69 -2.42 -17.91
N VAL A 15 -5.21 -3.23 -18.83
CA VAL A 15 -6.53 -3.88 -18.68
C VAL A 15 -6.51 -4.84 -17.49
N GLY A 16 -5.46 -5.65 -17.35
CA GLY A 16 -5.31 -6.56 -16.20
C GLY A 16 -5.32 -5.82 -14.86
N LEU A 17 -4.59 -4.70 -14.77
CA LEU A 17 -4.58 -3.84 -13.60
C LEU A 17 -5.96 -3.21 -13.34
N ALA A 18 -6.62 -2.69 -14.37
CA ALA A 18 -7.94 -2.08 -14.24
C ALA A 18 -9.00 -3.07 -13.72
N LEU A 19 -9.02 -4.29 -14.27
CA LEU A 19 -9.93 -5.35 -13.82
C LEU A 19 -9.62 -5.81 -12.39
N SER A 20 -8.35 -5.90 -12.03
CA SER A 20 -7.92 -6.30 -10.68
C SER A 20 -8.30 -5.24 -9.65
N LEU A 21 -8.01 -3.97 -9.94
CA LEU A 21 -8.35 -2.84 -9.07
C LEU A 21 -9.87 -2.67 -8.95
N GLY A 22 -10.64 -2.94 -10.01
CA GLY A 22 -12.10 -2.90 -9.95
C GLY A 22 -12.73 -3.87 -8.94
N HIS A 23 -12.03 -4.93 -8.55
CA HIS A 23 -12.49 -5.88 -7.53
C HIS A 23 -12.01 -5.53 -6.10
N VAL A 24 -11.13 -4.54 -5.96
CA VAL A 24 -10.70 -4.08 -4.64
C VAL A 24 -11.83 -3.27 -4.02
N PRO A 25 -12.34 -3.65 -2.82
CA PRO A 25 -13.42 -2.91 -2.19
C PRO A 25 -12.85 -1.69 -1.46
N PHE A 26 -12.60 -0.63 -2.22
CA PHE A 26 -12.17 0.65 -1.69
C PHE A 26 -13.17 1.19 -0.67
N GLY A 27 -12.67 1.86 0.37
CA GLY A 27 -13.49 2.43 1.44
C GLY A 27 -13.95 1.43 2.51
N ILE A 28 -13.72 0.13 2.34
CA ILE A 28 -13.93 -0.85 3.41
C ILE A 28 -12.65 -0.94 4.25
N ASP A 29 -12.80 -0.79 5.57
CA ASP A 29 -11.69 -0.94 6.49
C ASP A 29 -11.23 -2.41 6.58
N ARG A 30 -10.03 -2.66 6.04
CA ARG A 30 -9.29 -3.93 6.12
C ARG A 30 -7.99 -3.79 6.90
N MET A 31 -7.83 -2.72 7.67
CA MET A 31 -6.58 -2.36 8.34
C MET A 31 -6.42 -3.14 9.64
N GLU A 32 -6.13 -4.44 9.58
CA GLU A 32 -5.89 -5.23 10.80
C GLU A 32 -4.67 -4.72 11.58
N VAL A 33 -3.51 -4.70 10.93
CA VAL A 33 -2.26 -4.19 11.52
C VAL A 33 -2.27 -2.66 11.62
N GLY A 34 -2.80 -1.99 10.59
CA GLY A 34 -2.87 -0.52 10.56
C GLY A 34 -3.69 0.05 11.71
N ARG A 35 -4.75 -0.64 12.13
CA ARG A 35 -5.55 -0.24 13.29
C ARG A 35 -4.77 -0.33 14.59
N TYR A 36 -3.90 -1.34 14.75
CA TYR A 36 -3.00 -1.42 15.91
C TYR A 36 -2.05 -0.22 15.98
N TYR A 37 -1.41 0.14 14.86
CA TYR A 37 -0.55 1.33 14.80
C TYR A 37 -1.30 2.62 15.11
N LEU A 38 -2.53 2.76 14.63
CA LEU A 38 -3.37 3.93 14.91
C LEU A 38 -3.75 4.04 16.40
N THR A 39 -4.02 2.91 17.07
CA THR A 39 -4.50 2.91 18.45
C THR A 39 -3.38 2.91 19.49
N HIS A 40 -2.24 2.26 19.21
CA HIS A 40 -1.14 2.09 20.18
C HIS A 40 0.12 2.87 19.79
N GLY A 41 0.24 3.36 18.56
CA GLY A 41 1.51 3.90 18.04
C GLY A 41 2.09 5.04 18.87
N LEU A 42 1.26 5.94 19.40
CA LEU A 42 1.74 7.00 20.30
C LEU A 42 2.28 6.44 21.62
N ALA A 43 1.59 5.45 22.21
CA ALA A 43 1.99 4.85 23.49
C ALA A 43 3.25 3.99 23.33
N ASP A 44 3.33 3.21 22.25
CA ASP A 44 4.43 2.27 22.00
C ASP A 44 5.72 3.01 21.58
N THR A 45 5.61 4.10 20.82
CA THR A 45 6.78 4.76 20.19
C THR A 45 7.07 6.16 20.73
N GLY A 46 6.13 6.79 21.44
CA GLY A 46 6.21 8.19 21.85
C GLY A 46 6.09 9.20 20.70
N ALA A 47 6.00 8.74 19.45
CA ALA A 47 5.90 9.61 18.28
C ALA A 47 4.44 9.96 17.98
N ALA A 48 4.11 11.26 18.06
CA ALA A 48 2.80 11.76 17.61
C ALA A 48 2.58 11.56 16.10
N ASN A 49 3.65 11.53 15.31
CA ASN A 49 3.59 11.17 13.89
C ASN A 49 3.68 9.64 13.72
N LEU A 50 2.55 9.03 13.38
CA LEU A 50 2.45 7.58 13.19
C LEU A 50 3.29 7.06 12.02
N VAL A 51 3.48 7.84 10.95
CA VAL A 51 4.35 7.42 9.84
C VAL A 51 5.79 7.28 10.33
N THR A 52 6.28 8.28 11.08
CA THR A 52 7.61 8.23 11.71
C THR A 52 7.71 7.09 12.73
N GLY A 53 6.69 6.91 13.56
CA GLY A 53 6.62 5.82 14.53
C GLY A 53 6.72 4.45 13.86
N VAL A 54 5.96 4.22 12.78
CA VAL A 54 5.96 2.95 12.04
C VAL A 54 7.28 2.70 11.33
N VAL A 55 7.80 3.67 10.58
CA VAL A 55 8.99 3.46 9.75
C VAL A 55 10.25 3.31 10.61
N LEU A 56 10.42 4.13 11.65
CA LEU A 56 11.65 4.14 12.45
C LEU A 56 11.62 3.24 13.68
N ASN A 57 10.45 2.78 14.15
CA ASN A 57 10.35 1.91 15.32
C ASN A 57 9.82 0.52 14.94
N TYR A 58 8.54 0.39 14.57
CA TYR A 58 7.95 -0.93 14.26
C TYR A 58 8.65 -1.63 13.09
N ARG A 59 9.09 -0.87 12.09
CA ARG A 59 9.78 -1.37 10.88
C ARG A 59 11.21 -0.84 10.78
N ALA A 60 11.88 -0.68 11.92
CA ALA A 60 13.20 -0.05 12.00
C ALA A 60 14.26 -0.70 11.09
N LEU A 61 14.18 -2.01 10.84
CA LEU A 61 15.14 -2.71 9.97
C LEU A 61 14.95 -2.40 8.47
N ASP A 62 13.74 -1.99 8.06
CA ASP A 62 13.44 -1.69 6.66
C ASP A 62 13.94 -0.30 6.22
N THR A 63 14.35 0.54 7.18
CA THR A 63 14.91 1.88 6.95
C THR A 63 16.42 1.82 6.85
#